data_AF-K1T269-F1
#
_entry.id   AF-K1T269-F1
#
_cell.length_a   1.000
_cell.length_b   1.000
_cell.length_c   1.000
_cell.angle_alpha   90.00
_cell.angle_beta   90.00
_cell.angle_gamma   90.00
#
_symmetry.space_group_name_H-M   'P 1'
#
loop_
_entity.id
_entity.type
_entity.pdbx_description
1 polymer ?
#
loop_
_entity_poly.entity_id
_entity_poly.type
_entity_poly.pdbx_seq_one_letter_code
_entity_poly.pdbx_strand_id
1 'polypeptide(L)' 'MIYNMTSKERAEKRAQANNMEPLFQLGKGGMSDALIKQVDDALTARELIKVKVLRDTSPLTPREAADRIAEATGSEVV' A
#
# COMPACT_ATOMS: atom_id res chain seq x y z
N MET A 1 -12.58 10.40 -3.49
CA MET A 1 -12.06 11.70 -3.01
C MET A 1 -10.55 11.60 -3.05
N ILE A 2 -9.85 12.41 -3.85
CA ILE A 2 -8.38 12.42 -3.85
C ILE A 2 -7.96 13.44 -2.79
N TYR A 3 -7.50 12.96 -1.64
CA TYR A 3 -6.98 13.79 -0.56
C TYR A 3 -5.53 14.12 -0.83
N ASN A 4 -5.27 15.18 -1.59
CA ASN A 4 -3.93 15.57 -2.00
C ASN A 4 -3.06 15.92 -0.77
N MET A 5 -2.27 14.95 -0.30
CA MET A 5 -1.45 15.07 0.90
C MET A 5 -0.30 16.06 0.68
N THR A 6 -0.04 16.94 1.66
CA THR A 6 1.09 17.87 1.61
C THR A 6 2.44 17.14 1.74
N SER A 7 3.52 17.77 1.28
CA SER A 7 4.87 17.21 1.44
C SER A 7 5.23 16.91 2.91
N LYS A 8 4.71 17.71 3.85
CA LYS A 8 4.93 17.53 5.28
C LYS A 8 4.20 16.28 5.80
N GLU A 9 2.92 16.16 5.51
CA GLU A 9 2.11 15.00 5.91
C GLU A 9 2.66 13.70 5.30
N ARG A 10 3.11 13.75 4.03
CA ARG A 10 3.77 12.60 3.39
C ARG A 10 5.02 12.17 4.14
N ALA A 11 5.88 13.11 4.50
CA ALA A 11 7.10 12.82 5.25
C ALA A 11 6.78 12.22 6.63
N GLU A 12 5.76 12.74 7.32
CA GLU A 12 5.31 12.23 8.62
C GLU A 12 4.75 10.82 8.52
N LYS A 13 3.84 10.54 7.57
CA LYS A 13 3.28 9.21 7.33
C LYS A 13 4.37 8.21 6.90
N ARG A 14 5.35 8.65 6.09
CA ARG A 14 6.49 7.81 5.70
C ARG A 14 7.37 7.45 6.88
N ALA A 15 7.64 8.40 7.78
CA ALA A 15 8.38 8.15 9.00
C ALA A 15 7.65 7.15 9.91
N GLN A 16 6.32 7.24 10.01
CA GLN A 16 5.50 6.25 10.72
C GLN A 16 5.60 4.87 10.05
N ALA A 17 5.41 4.78 8.73
CA ALA A 17 5.44 3.54 7.96
C ALA A 17 6.80 2.80 8.02
N ASN A 18 7.91 3.52 8.16
CA ASN A 18 9.24 2.91 8.29
C ASN A 18 9.34 1.99 9.51
N ASN A 19 8.68 2.34 10.62
CA ASN A 19 8.68 1.57 11.86
C ASN A 19 7.57 0.51 11.93
N MET A 20 6.71 0.43 10.92
CA MET A 20 5.63 -0.54 10.86
C MET A 20 6.11 -1.86 10.25
N GLU A 21 5.61 -2.96 10.79
CA GLU A 21 5.66 -4.25 10.11
C GLU A 21 4.66 -4.28 8.94
N PRO A 22 4.99 -4.90 7.80
CA PRO A 22 4.05 -5.08 6.71
C PRO A 22 2.84 -5.90 7.15
N LEU A 23 1.64 -5.36 6.92
CA LEU A 23 0.38 -6.06 7.22
C LEU A 23 0.05 -7.11 6.15
N PHE A 24 0.45 -6.83 4.91
CA PHE A 24 0.24 -7.72 3.77
C PHE A 24 1.53 -7.95 2.99
N GLN A 25 1.57 -9.05 2.25
CA GLN A 25 2.68 -9.40 1.39
C GLN A 25 2.20 -9.86 0.02
N LEU A 26 2.77 -9.26 -1.03
CA LEU A 26 2.56 -9.62 -2.42
C LEU A 26 3.74 -10.49 -2.90
N GLY A 27 3.45 -11.70 -3.38
CA GLY A 27 4.45 -12.63 -3.92
C GLY A 27 4.00 -13.26 -5.23
N LYS A 28 4.34 -14.53 -5.45
CA LYS A 28 4.06 -15.26 -6.71
C LYS A 28 2.61 -15.20 -7.20
N GLY A 29 1.64 -15.18 -6.28
CA GLY A 29 0.21 -15.11 -6.62
C GLY A 29 -0.22 -13.80 -7.30
N GLY A 30 0.64 -12.78 -7.31
CA GLY A 30 0.32 -11.48 -7.91
C GLY A 30 -0.81 -10.76 -7.20
N MET A 31 -1.29 -9.70 -7.84
CA MET A 31 -2.41 -8.91 -7.33
C MET A 31 -3.72 -9.66 -7.58
N SER A 32 -4.59 -9.72 -6.57
CA SER A 32 -5.93 -10.29 -6.69
C SER A 32 -6.97 -9.35 -6.08
N ASP A 33 -8.22 -9.46 -6.52
CA ASP A 33 -9.33 -8.66 -5.98
C ASP A 33 -9.53 -8.87 -4.48
N ALA A 34 -9.28 -10.09 -4.00
CA ALA A 34 -9.32 -10.41 -2.57
C ALA A 34 -8.25 -9.64 -1.77
N LEU A 35 -7.02 -9.55 -2.31
CA LEU A 35 -5.96 -8.77 -1.68
C LEU A 35 -6.31 -7.28 -1.66
N ILE A 36 -6.81 -6.73 -2.78
CA ILE A 36 -7.24 -5.33 -2.86
C ILE A 36 -8.32 -5.03 -1.82
N LYS A 37 -9.34 -5.88 -1.70
CA LYS A 37 -10.40 -5.71 -0.71
C LYS A 37 -9.86 -5.73 0.73
N GLN A 38 -8.99 -6.68 1.06
CA GLN A 38 -8.37 -6.75 2.38
C GLN A 38 -7.52 -5.51 2.69
N VAL A 39 -6.79 -5.01 1.69
CA VAL A 39 -6.00 -3.79 1.80
C VAL A 39 -6.90 -2.57 2.03
N ASP A 40 -8.02 -2.46 1.31
CA ASP A 40 -8.99 -1.37 1.45
C ASP A 40 -9.67 -1.37 2.84
N ASP A 41 -10.14 -2.54 3.29
CA ASP A 41 -10.75 -2.70 4.62
C ASP A 41 -9.75 -2.34 5.73
N ALA A 42 -8.51 -2.81 5.61
CA ALA A 42 -7.46 -2.52 6.59
C ALA A 42 -7.04 -1.04 6.58
N LEU A 43 -6.97 -0.41 5.40
CA LEU A 43 -6.65 1.01 5.27
C LEU A 43 -7.75 1.87 5.89
N THR A 44 -9.02 1.53 5.65
CA THR A 44 -10.18 2.22 6.26
C THR A 44 -10.13 2.14 7.79
N ALA A 45 -9.70 1.01 8.36
CA ALA A 45 -9.62 0.82 9.80
C ALA A 45 -8.38 1.46 10.48
N ARG A 46 -7.29 1.71 9.73
CA ARG A 46 -5.97 2.09 10.30
C ARG A 46 -5.39 3.39 9.78
N GLU A 47 -5.97 3.99 8.75
CA GLU A 47 -5.51 5.20 8.04
C GLU A 47 -4.10 5.13 7.41
N LEU A 48 -3.29 4.13 7.76
CA LEU A 48 -1.97 3.85 7.20
C LEU A 48 -1.70 2.34 7.29
N ILE A 49 -1.24 1.77 6.18
CA ILE A 49 -0.82 0.38 6.11
C ILE A 49 0.52 0.26 5.39
N LYS A 50 1.18 -0.88 5.55
CA LYS A 50 2.41 -1.22 4.84
C LYS A 50 2.22 -2.55 4.14
N VAL A 51 2.53 -2.58 2.85
CA VAL A 51 2.49 -3.80 2.02
C VAL A 51 3.91 -4.12 1.56
N LYS A 52 4.35 -5.35 1.79
CA LYS A 52 5.65 -5.84 1.32
C LYS A 52 5.50 -6.50 -0.03
N VAL A 53 6.38 -6.19 -0.96
CA VAL A 53 6.44 -6.88 -2.26
C VAL A 53 7.69 -7.76 -2.30
N LEU A 54 7.50 -9.06 -2.52
CA LEU A 54 8.57 -10.03 -2.68
C LEU A 54 9.13 -9.94 -4.10
N ARG A 55 10.20 -9.16 -4.28
CA ARG A 55 10.79 -8.87 -5.60
C ARG A 55 11.19 -10.11 -6.39
N ASP A 56 11.57 -11.19 -5.71
CA ASP A 56 12.05 -12.42 -6.37
C ASP A 56 10.93 -13.28 -6.95
N THR A 57 9.69 -13.07 -6.51
CA THR A 57 8.55 -13.93 -6.91
C THR A 57 7.36 -13.15 -7.43
N SER A 58 7.20 -11.89 -7.04
CA SER A 58 6.10 -11.05 -7.46
C SER A 58 6.18 -10.75 -8.96
N PRO A 59 5.05 -10.86 -9.70
CA PRO A 59 4.99 -10.40 -11.08
C PRO A 59 5.00 -8.87 -11.20
N LEU A 60 4.88 -8.14 -10.08
CA LEU A 60 4.89 -6.68 -10.02
C LEU A 60 6.07 -6.18 -9.19
N THR A 61 6.66 -5.06 -9.61
CA THR A 61 7.59 -4.30 -8.79
C THR A 61 6.86 -3.64 -7.60
N PRO A 62 7.58 -3.24 -6.53
CA PRO A 62 6.98 -2.50 -5.42
C PRO A 62 6.24 -1.23 -5.86
N ARG A 63 6.76 -0.54 -6.88
CA ARG A 63 6.15 0.70 -7.38
C ARG A 63 4.84 0.42 -8.10
N GLU A 64 4.84 -0.53 -9.05
CA GLU A 64 3.63 -0.90 -9.79
C GLU A 64 2.54 -1.45 -8.86
N ALA A 65 2.93 -2.26 -7.87
CA ALA A 65 1.98 -2.76 -6.88
C ALA A 65 1.37 -1.62 -6.06
N ALA A 66 2.19 -0.66 -5.60
CA ALA A 66 1.72 0.49 -4.84
C ALA A 66 0.78 1.37 -5.68
N ASP A 67 1.12 1.65 -6.94
CA ASP A 67 0.30 2.46 -7.83
C ASP A 67 -1.06 1.79 -8.11
N ARG A 68 -1.07 0.47 -8.36
CA ARG A 68 -2.33 -0.27 -8.57
C ARG A 68 -3.21 -0.34 -7.33
N ILE A 69 -2.61 -0.51 -6.15
CA ILE A 69 -3.34 -0.46 -4.88
C ILE A 69 -3.94 0.93 -4.67
N ALA A 70 -3.14 1.97 -4.86
CA ALA A 70 -3.58 3.36 -4.73
C ALA A 70 -4.75 3.69 -5.66
N GLU A 71 -4.67 3.27 -6.91
CA GLU A 71 -5.76 3.43 -7.88
C GLU A 71 -7.03 2.68 -7.46
N ALA A 72 -6.90 1.42 -7.03
CA ALA A 72 -8.04 0.58 -6.69
C ALA A 72 -8.74 0.98 -5.39
N THR A 73 -8.00 1.47 -4.39
CA THR A 73 -8.57 1.88 -3.09
C THR A 73 -8.76 3.39 -2.95
N GLY A 74 -8.38 4.17 -3.97
CA GLY A 74 -8.36 5.64 -3.89
C GLY A 74 -7.42 6.19 -2.82
N SER A 75 -6.34 5.45 -2.50
CA SER A 75 -5.37 5.84 -1.47
C SER A 75 -4.16 6.56 -2.05
N GLU A 76 -3.32 7.10 -1.17
CA GLU A 76 -2.05 7.75 -1.56
C GLU A 76 -0.83 6.94 -1.11
N VAL A 77 0.21 6.94 -1.95
CA VAL A 77 1.49 6.28 -1.67
C VAL A 77 2.42 7.23 -0.88
N VAL A 78 2.94 6.77 0.27
CA VAL A 78 3.84 7.50 1.17
C VAL A 78 5.30 7.03 1.12
#